data_AF-A0A2H0KYA2-F1
#
_entry.id   AF-A0A2H0KYA2-F1
#
_cell.length_a   1.000
_cell.length_b   1.000
_cell.length_c   1.000
_cell.angle_alpha   90.00
_cell.angle_beta   90.00
_cell.angle_gamma   90.00
#
_symmetry.space_group_name_H-M   'P 1'
#
loop_
_entity.id
_entity.type
_entity.pdbx_description
1 polymer ?
#
loop_
_entity_poly.entity_id
_entity_poly.type
_entity_poly.pdbx_seq_one_letter_code
_entity_poly.pdbx_strand_id
1 'polypeptide(L)'
;MAYQVKIKPLPGTNYSEVYKRTLDIYKKIKNRSKRRTYIRSSYFKKDKIFLDIFWQHLHKKLNHRDKTRRLKYLPCALELIRYSNDEPVSKENPNARSEILHRFPGITKTKEEFFVQIKEDKRIGEKYFISVFPNEK
;
A
#
# COMPACT_ATOMS: atom_id res chain seq x y z
N MET A 1 2.51 11.04 -13.91
CA MET A 1 3.06 9.82 -14.55
C MET A 1 3.09 8.71 -13.49
N ALA A 2 3.26 7.44 -13.87
CA ALA A 2 3.31 6.35 -12.89
C ALA A 2 4.75 6.09 -12.41
N TYR A 3 4.93 5.91 -11.11
CA TYR A 3 6.26 5.68 -10.53
C TYR A 3 6.77 4.27 -10.86
N GLN A 4 7.97 4.16 -11.44
CA GLN A 4 8.60 2.86 -11.65
C GLN A 4 9.35 2.40 -10.40
N VAL A 5 8.85 1.34 -9.75
CA VAL A 5 9.50 0.76 -8.56
C VAL A 5 10.71 -0.09 -8.94
N LYS A 6 11.74 -0.05 -8.11
CA LYS A 6 12.97 -0.82 -8.27
C LYS A 6 12.86 -2.21 -7.65
N ILE A 7 11.99 -2.41 -6.67
CA ILE A 7 11.76 -3.70 -6.02
C ILE A 7 10.79 -4.54 -6.87
N LYS A 8 11.10 -5.84 -6.99
CA LYS A 8 10.21 -6.81 -7.63
C LYS A 8 9.13 -7.27 -6.65
N PRO A 9 7.92 -7.61 -7.13
CA PRO A 9 6.91 -8.28 -6.31
C PRO A 9 7.49 -9.56 -5.69
N LEU A 10 7.01 -9.94 -4.50
CA LEU A 10 7.46 -11.19 -3.88
C LEU A 10 7.13 -12.38 -4.79
N PRO A 11 8.05 -13.33 -4.99
CA PRO A 11 7.73 -14.57 -5.68
C PRO A 11 6.91 -15.49 -4.78
N GLY A 12 6.17 -16.41 -5.40
CA GLY A 12 5.35 -17.41 -4.72
C GLY A 12 3.89 -17.38 -5.15
N THR A 13 3.22 -18.51 -4.90
CA THR A 13 1.79 -18.75 -5.12
C THR A 13 1.08 -19.19 -3.83
N ASN A 14 1.82 -19.78 -2.89
CA ASN A 14 1.29 -20.20 -1.60
C ASN A 14 1.10 -18.97 -0.68
N TYR A 15 -0.12 -18.79 -0.19
CA TYR A 15 -0.49 -17.70 0.70
C TYR A 15 0.39 -17.67 1.96
N SER A 16 0.59 -18.80 2.64
CA SER A 16 1.30 -18.86 3.92
C SER A 16 2.76 -18.43 3.77
N GLU A 17 3.41 -18.83 2.68
CA GLU A 17 4.80 -18.46 2.39
C GLU A 17 4.93 -16.95 2.11
N VAL A 18 4.09 -16.43 1.22
CA VAL A 18 4.07 -15.00 0.87
C VAL A 18 3.74 -14.17 2.11
N TYR A 19 2.77 -14.62 2.91
CA TYR A 19 2.37 -13.96 4.15
C TYR A 19 3.51 -13.89 5.16
N LYS A 20 4.24 -14.99 5.39
CA LYS A 20 5.40 -15.00 6.28
C LYS A 20 6.48 -14.00 5.85
N ARG A 21 6.87 -14.02 4.58
CA ARG A 21 7.84 -13.06 4.01
C ARG A 21 7.37 -11.61 4.16
N THR A 22 6.08 -11.37 3.93
CA THR A 22 5.47 -10.05 4.03
C THR A 22 5.44 -9.56 5.48
N LEU A 23 5.13 -10.44 6.43
CA LEU A 23 5.17 -10.15 7.85
C LEU A 23 6.58 -9.78 8.32
N ASP A 24 7.62 -10.44 7.81
CA ASP A 24 8.99 -10.12 8.20
C ASP A 24 9.39 -8.71 7.74
N ILE A 25 8.95 -8.29 6.55
CA ILE A 25 9.11 -6.90 6.07
C ILE A 25 8.35 -5.94 6.99
N TYR A 26 7.10 -6.26 7.32
CA TYR A 26 6.27 -5.42 8.19
C TYR A 26 6.86 -5.29 9.61
N LYS A 27 7.34 -6.39 10.20
CA LYS A 27 8.01 -6.40 11.51
C LYS A 27 9.22 -5.48 11.53
N LYS A 28 10.04 -5.46 10.46
CA LYS A 28 11.17 -4.52 10.36
C LYS A 28 10.72 -3.05 10.42
N ILE A 29 9.57 -2.71 9.84
CA ILE A 29 9.01 -1.35 9.89
C ILE A 29 8.39 -1.07 11.25
N LYS A 30 7.67 -2.06 11.81
CA LYS A 30 7.07 -1.98 13.15
C LYS A 30 8.13 -1.75 14.21
N ASN A 31 9.25 -2.47 14.20
CA ASN A 31 10.33 -2.32 15.17
C ASN A 31 11.01 -0.95 15.11
N ARG A 32 10.95 -0.26 13.96
CA ARG A 32 11.44 1.13 13.82
C ARG A 32 10.42 2.16 14.29
N SER A 33 9.17 1.76 14.50
CA SER A 33 8.06 2.62 14.88
C SER A 33 7.74 2.43 16.36
N LYS A 34 7.51 3.51 17.12
CA LYS A 34 7.26 3.40 18.58
C LYS A 34 5.85 2.87 18.93
N ARG A 35 4.80 3.51 18.39
CA ARG A 35 3.39 3.22 18.76
C ARG A 35 2.62 2.60 17.60
N ARG A 36 2.31 3.42 16.59
CA ARG A 36 1.63 2.99 15.36
C ARG A 36 2.66 2.73 14.28
N THR A 37 2.43 1.71 13.44
CA THR A 37 3.36 1.39 12.37
C THR A 37 3.14 2.34 11.20
N TYR A 38 4.17 3.09 10.81
CA TYR A 38 4.05 4.05 9.72
C TYR A 38 5.28 4.06 8.82
N ILE A 39 5.07 4.58 7.61
CA ILE A 39 6.13 5.02 6.70
C ILE A 39 5.90 6.48 6.33
N ARG A 40 6.95 7.17 5.90
CA ARG A 40 6.83 8.56 5.44
C ARG A 40 6.73 8.60 3.94
N SER A 41 5.84 9.43 3.41
CA SER A 41 5.65 9.56 1.97
C SER A 41 6.29 10.82 1.40
N SER A 42 7.03 10.70 0.30
CA SER A 42 7.66 11.85 -0.35
C SER A 42 6.62 12.83 -0.91
N TYR A 43 5.61 12.32 -1.63
CA TYR A 43 4.48 13.12 -2.13
C TYR A 43 3.79 13.95 -1.03
N PHE A 44 3.47 13.33 0.11
CA PHE A 44 2.84 14.02 1.23
C PHE A 44 3.84 14.78 2.13
N LYS A 45 4.91 15.35 1.57
CA LYS A 45 5.91 16.15 2.31
C LYS A 45 6.47 15.44 3.56
N LYS A 46 6.75 14.14 3.45
CA LYS A 46 7.22 13.24 4.52
C LYS A 46 6.23 13.01 5.66
N ASP A 47 4.94 13.25 5.42
CA ASP A 47 3.86 12.91 6.35
C ASP A 47 3.74 11.39 6.55
N LYS A 48 3.16 10.99 7.69
CA LYS A 48 3.04 9.61 8.13
C LYS A 48 1.87 8.93 7.42
N ILE A 49 2.18 7.80 6.80
CA ILE A 49 1.20 6.85 6.27
C ILE A 49 1.17 5.64 7.19
N PHE A 50 0.08 5.49 7.94
CA PHE A 50 -0.13 4.38 8.87
C PHE A 50 -0.45 3.09 8.11
N LEU A 51 0.15 1.98 8.54
CA LEU A 51 0.02 0.68 7.89
C LEU A 51 -0.99 -0.25 8.57
N ASP A 52 -1.58 0.18 9.69
CA ASP A 52 -2.38 -0.69 10.56
C ASP A 52 -3.66 -1.21 9.86
N ILE A 53 -4.28 -0.40 9.00
CA ILE A 53 -5.54 -0.72 8.30
C ILE A 53 -5.35 -1.79 7.20
N PHE A 54 -4.15 -1.90 6.63
CA PHE A 54 -3.88 -2.81 5.52
C PHE A 54 -4.27 -4.25 5.84
N TRP A 55 -3.85 -4.75 7.00
CA TRP A 55 -4.11 -6.13 7.42
C TRP A 55 -5.61 -6.37 7.60
N GLN A 56 -6.32 -5.44 8.23
CA GLN A 56 -7.77 -5.53 8.40
C GLN A 56 -8.48 -5.58 7.04
N HIS A 57 -8.07 -4.72 6.10
CA HIS A 57 -8.65 -4.71 4.76
C HIS A 57 -8.33 -5.99 3.96
N LEU A 58 -7.12 -6.53 4.13
CA LEU A 58 -6.70 -7.78 3.50
C LEU A 58 -7.51 -8.98 4.01
N HIS A 59 -7.73 -9.09 5.33
CA HIS A 59 -8.49 -10.19 5.92
C HIS A 59 -9.97 -10.15 5.56
N LYS A 60 -10.53 -8.97 5.30
CA LYS A 60 -11.90 -8.81 4.78
C LYS A 60 -12.11 -9.41 3.39
N LYS A 61 -11.04 -9.67 2.63
CA LYS A 61 -11.18 -10.36 1.32
C LYS A 61 -11.50 -11.83 1.56
N LEU A 62 -12.41 -12.38 0.78
CA LEU A 62 -12.76 -13.81 0.90
C LEU A 62 -11.74 -14.69 0.15
N ASN A 63 -11.25 -14.24 -1.00
CA ASN A 63 -10.41 -15.03 -1.89
C ASN A 63 -8.92 -15.05 -1.48
N HIS A 64 -8.38 -16.24 -1.21
CA HIS A 64 -6.94 -16.43 -0.93
C HIS A 64 -6.05 -16.00 -2.10
N ARG A 65 -6.49 -16.19 -3.35
CA ARG A 65 -5.72 -15.77 -4.54
C ARG A 65 -5.55 -14.25 -4.58
N ASP A 66 -6.60 -13.50 -4.29
CA ASP A 66 -6.56 -12.03 -4.20
C ASP A 66 -5.66 -11.60 -3.04
N LYS A 67 -5.82 -12.20 -1.84
CA LYS A 67 -4.94 -11.91 -0.70
C LYS A 67 -3.46 -12.11 -1.05
N THR A 68 -3.12 -13.25 -1.66
CA THR A 68 -1.75 -13.55 -2.09
C THR A 68 -1.26 -12.52 -3.10
N ARG A 69 -2.06 -12.17 -4.12
CA ARG A 69 -1.71 -11.13 -5.10
C ARG A 69 -1.37 -9.82 -4.38
N ARG A 70 -2.24 -9.31 -3.51
CA ARG A 70 -2.00 -8.05 -2.77
C ARG A 70 -0.75 -8.10 -1.91
N LEU A 71 -0.52 -9.21 -1.19
CA LEU A 71 0.69 -9.37 -0.36
C LEU A 71 1.97 -9.35 -1.19
N LYS A 72 1.99 -9.96 -2.38
CA LYS A 72 3.17 -9.96 -3.27
C LYS A 72 3.58 -8.54 -3.65
N TYR A 73 2.62 -7.64 -3.83
CA TYR A 73 2.87 -6.25 -4.17
C TYR A 73 3.16 -5.34 -2.96
N LEU A 74 3.08 -5.84 -1.72
CA LEU A 74 3.38 -5.01 -0.55
C LEU A 74 4.77 -4.33 -0.61
N PRO A 75 5.90 -5.01 -0.90
CA PRO A 75 7.19 -4.33 -0.96
C PRO A 75 7.22 -3.22 -2.02
N CYS A 76 6.61 -3.45 -3.18
CA CYS A 76 6.47 -2.45 -4.24
C CYS A 76 5.64 -1.24 -3.76
N ALA A 77 4.54 -1.49 -3.05
CA ALA A 77 3.71 -0.42 -2.48
C ALA A 77 4.49 0.42 -1.47
N LEU A 78 5.24 -0.22 -0.58
CA LEU A 78 6.04 0.47 0.44
C LEU A 78 7.13 1.35 -0.18
N GLU A 79 7.77 0.88 -1.26
CA GLU A 79 8.73 1.69 -2.02
C GLU A 79 8.07 2.88 -2.69
N LEU A 80 6.97 2.63 -3.41
CA LEU A 80 6.21 3.67 -4.10
C LEU A 80 5.83 4.78 -3.13
N ILE A 81 5.25 4.43 -1.97
CA ILE A 81 4.84 5.42 -0.97
C ILE A 81 6.03 6.24 -0.49
N ARG A 82 7.17 5.60 -0.25
CA ARG A 82 8.38 6.24 0.30
C ARG A 82 9.00 7.24 -0.67
N TYR A 83 9.03 6.93 -1.96
CA TYR A 83 9.90 7.63 -2.92
C TYR A 83 9.17 8.33 -4.05
N SER A 84 7.92 7.96 -4.35
CA SER A 84 7.16 8.64 -5.39
C SER A 84 6.75 10.04 -4.93
N ASN A 85 6.93 11.00 -5.84
CA ASN A 85 6.35 12.34 -5.79
C ASN A 85 5.26 12.51 -6.86
N ASP A 86 4.86 11.42 -7.51
CA ASP A 86 3.85 11.47 -8.56
C ASP A 86 2.48 11.72 -7.95
N GLU A 87 1.69 12.54 -8.65
CA GLU A 87 0.35 12.89 -8.21
C GLU A 87 -0.60 11.68 -8.29
N PRO A 88 -1.28 11.33 -7.18
CA PRO A 88 -2.28 10.28 -7.17
C PRO A 88 -3.61 10.77 -7.74
N VAL A 89 -4.39 9.83 -8.27
CA VAL A 89 -5.81 10.08 -8.56
C VAL A 89 -6.55 10.13 -7.22
N SER A 90 -6.99 11.31 -6.83
CA SER A 90 -7.67 11.55 -5.56
C SER A 90 -9.18 11.70 -5.78
N LYS A 91 -9.99 10.98 -5.01
CA LYS A 91 -11.45 11.07 -5.05
C LYS A 91 -12.02 11.07 -3.65
N GLU A 92 -13.10 11.80 -3.43
CA GLU A 92 -13.83 11.71 -2.16
C GLU A 92 -14.43 10.31 -2.02
N ASN A 93 -14.43 9.78 -0.80
CA ASN A 93 -15.07 8.50 -0.54
C ASN A 93 -16.60 8.68 -0.62
N PRO A 94 -17.30 8.02 -1.56
CA PRO A 94 -18.76 8.17 -1.70
C PRO A 94 -19.52 7.76 -0.44
N ASN A 95 -18.96 6.82 0.32
CA ASN A 95 -19.57 6.29 1.54
C ASN A 95 -19.22 7.12 2.79
N ALA A 96 -18.22 8.00 2.72
CA ALA A 96 -17.75 8.80 3.85
C ALA A 96 -17.12 10.11 3.37
N ARG A 97 -17.91 11.19 3.31
CA ARG A 97 -17.46 12.51 2.79
C ARG A 97 -16.26 13.12 3.56
N SER A 98 -16.01 12.65 4.78
CA SER A 98 -14.85 13.03 5.60
C SER A 98 -13.55 12.36 5.16
N GLU A 99 -13.56 11.48 4.16
CA GLU A 99 -12.39 10.74 3.71
C GLU A 99 -12.05 11.02 2.24
N ILE A 100 -10.76 11.08 1.93
CA ILE A 100 -10.24 11.13 0.56
C ILE A 100 -9.52 9.80 0.28
N LEU A 101 -9.75 9.25 -0.91
CA LEU A 101 -9.06 8.07 -1.41
C LEU A 101 -8.06 8.50 -2.48
N HIS A 102 -6.77 8.35 -2.17
CA HIS A 102 -5.66 8.58 -3.09
C HIS A 102 -5.25 7.25 -3.71
N ARG A 103 -5.32 7.17 -5.03
CA ARG A 103 -4.80 6.02 -5.80
C ARG A 103 -3.52 6.42 -6.50
N PHE A 104 -2.41 5.87 -6.03
CA PHE A 104 -1.11 6.07 -6.64
C PHE A 104 -0.86 4.98 -7.69
N PRO A 105 -0.62 5.36 -8.96
CA PRO A 105 -0.20 4.41 -9.98
C PRO A 105 1.28 4.07 -9.84
N GLY A 106 1.60 2.78 -9.91
CA GLY A 106 2.96 2.26 -9.91
C GLY A 106 3.18 1.29 -11.05
N ILE A 107 4.42 1.19 -11.52
CA ILE A 107 4.86 0.25 -12.53
C ILE A 107 6.00 -0.59 -11.96
N THR A 108 5.90 -1.92 -12.01
CA THR A 108 6.97 -2.81 -11.59
C THR A 108 8.14 -2.80 -12.57
N LYS A 109 9.29 -3.36 -12.18
CA LYS A 109 10.40 -3.64 -13.12
C LYS A 109 9.97 -4.47 -14.34
N THR A 110 8.96 -5.33 -14.17
CA THR A 110 8.38 -6.18 -15.22
C THR A 110 7.34 -5.45 -16.08
N LYS A 111 7.20 -4.12 -15.92
CA LYS A 111 6.22 -3.28 -16.61
C LYS A 111 4.75 -3.62 -16.27
N GLU A 112 4.51 -4.28 -15.15
CA GLU A 112 3.16 -4.52 -14.66
C GLU A 112 2.67 -3.30 -13.89
N GLU A 113 1.48 -2.81 -14.24
CA GLU A 113 0.84 -1.71 -13.53
C GLU A 113 0.16 -2.21 -12.25
N PHE A 114 0.28 -1.44 -11.18
CA PHE A 114 -0.42 -1.67 -9.93
C PHE A 114 -0.81 -0.35 -9.29
N PHE A 115 -1.77 -0.40 -8.38
CA PHE A 115 -2.24 0.76 -7.66
C PHE A 115 -2.07 0.58 -6.16
N VAL A 116 -1.64 1.64 -5.51
CA VAL A 116 -1.59 1.78 -4.05
C VAL A 116 -2.73 2.70 -3.63
N GLN A 117 -3.59 2.22 -2.76
CA GLN A 117 -4.70 2.99 -2.22
C GLN A 117 -4.38 3.48 -0.81
N ILE A 118 -4.38 4.80 -0.63
CA ILE A 118 -4.23 5.50 0.64
C ILE A 118 -5.55 6.22 0.97
N LYS A 119 -6.00 6.05 2.20
CA LYS A 119 -7.07 6.86 2.81
C LYS A 119 -6.45 8.09 3.43
N GLU A 120 -7.09 9.24 3.30
CA GLU A 120 -6.84 10.41 4.13
C GLU A 120 -8.11 10.75 4.89
N ASP A 121 -8.00 10.94 6.20
CA ASP A 121 -9.07 11.48 7.02
C ASP A 121 -8.96 13.01 7.03
N LYS A 122 -9.95 13.71 6.48
CA LYS A 122 -9.95 15.18 6.36
C LYS A 122 -9.99 15.89 7.71
N ARG A 123 -10.52 15.26 8.77
CA ARG A 123 -10.70 15.90 10.08
C ARG A 123 -9.39 16.00 10.84
N ILE A 124 -8.61 14.94 10.81
CA ILE A 124 -7.35 14.83 11.56
C ILE A 124 -6.10 14.90 10.67
N GLY A 125 -6.26 14.87 9.35
CA GLY A 125 -5.18 14.90 8.35
C GLY A 125 -4.37 13.60 8.25
N GLU A 126 -4.72 12.57 9.04
CA GLU A 126 -4.00 11.31 9.09
C GLU A 126 -4.26 10.46 7.84
N LYS A 127 -3.20 9.80 7.38
CA LYS A 127 -3.22 8.99 6.15
C LYS A 127 -2.94 7.53 6.45
N TYR A 128 -3.61 6.65 5.71
CA TYR A 128 -3.66 5.23 5.98
C TYR A 128 -3.48 4.43 4.71
N PHE A 129 -2.52 3.53 4.70
CA PHE A 129 -2.39 2.55 3.63
C PHE A 129 -3.50 1.51 3.75
N ILE A 130 -4.42 1.49 2.77
CA ILE A 130 -5.56 0.56 2.74
C ILE A 130 -5.16 -0.72 2.00
N SER A 131 -4.68 -0.59 0.76
CA SER A 131 -4.47 -1.75 -0.09
C SER A 131 -3.54 -1.48 -1.25
N VAL A 132 -3.03 -2.56 -1.83
CA VAL A 132 -2.31 -2.57 -3.10
C VAL A 132 -2.90 -3.67 -3.97
N PHE A 133 -3.07 -3.41 -5.26
CA PHE A 133 -3.61 -4.40 -6.21
C PHE A 133 -3.06 -4.16 -7.61
N PRO A 134 -2.85 -5.21 -8.42
CA PRO A 134 -2.45 -5.07 -9.82
C PRO A 134 -3.60 -4.44 -10.64
N ASN A 135 -3.24 -3.74 -11.72
CA ASN A 135 -4.20 -3.38 -12.76
C ASN A 135 -4.51 -4.64 -13.57
N GLU A 136 -5.62 -5.32 -13.24
CA GLU A 136 -6.09 -6.45 -14.05
C GLU A 136 -6.68 -5.86 -15.34
N LYS A 137 -5.88 -5.87 -16.41
CA LYS A 137 -6.38 -5.80 -17.78
C LYS A 137 -6.88 -7.17 -18.22
#